data_AF-A0A2S9FII5-F1
#
_entry.id   AF-A0A2S9FII5-F1
#
_cell.length_a   1.000
_cell.length_b   1.000
_cell.length_c   1.000
_cell.angle_alpha   90.00
_cell.angle_beta   90.00
_cell.angle_gamma   90.00
#
_symmetry.space_group_name_H-M   'P 1'
#
loop_
_entity.id
_entity.type
_entity.pdbx_description
1 polymer ?
#
loop_
_entity_poly.entity_id
_entity_poly.type
_entity_poly.pdbx_seq_one_letter_code
_entity_poly.pdbx_strand_id
1 'polypeptide(L)' 'MDLGWSETDLAFRDDVRAFLDEKLTPDLRRAGQLMTSVYADHDASMEWQRILHERGWAAPAWPVA' A
#
# COMPACT_ATOMS: atom_id res chain seq x y z
N MET A 1 11.56 -22.01 -18.03
CA MET A 1 11.31 -21.15 -16.86
C MET A 1 9.94 -20.54 -17.08
N ASP A 2 9.01 -20.79 -16.16
CA ASP A 2 7.70 -20.15 -16.18
C ASP A 2 7.81 -18.80 -15.48
N LEU A 3 7.32 -17.75 -16.12
CA LEU A 3 7.35 -16.36 -15.65
C LEU A 3 5.92 -15.83 -15.46
N GLY A 4 4.91 -16.68 -15.61
CA GLY A 4 3.51 -16.35 -15.40
C GLY A 4 3.17 -16.24 -13.92
N TRP A 5 2.28 -15.30 -13.60
CA TRP A 5 1.65 -15.18 -12.29
C TRP A 5 0.50 -16.19 -12.19
N SER A 6 0.31 -16.80 -11.03
CA SER A 6 -0.87 -17.64 -10.78
C SER A 6 -2.14 -16.79 -10.71
N GLU A 7 -3.31 -17.42 -10.83
CA GLU A 7 -4.59 -16.73 -10.64
C GLU A 7 -4.69 -16.09 -9.25
N THR A 8 -4.15 -16.76 -8.22
CA THR A 8 -4.07 -16.25 -6.85
C THR A 8 -3.21 -14.99 -6.76
N ASP A 9 -2.07 -14.96 -7.44
CA ASP A 9 -1.19 -13.77 -7.47
C ASP A 9 -1.88 -12.59 -8.15
N LEU A 10 -2.61 -12.85 -9.24
CA LEU A 10 -3.35 -11.82 -9.98
C LEU A 10 -4.51 -11.25 -9.14
N ALA A 11 -5.27 -12.12 -8.46
CA ALA A 11 -6.35 -11.71 -7.57
C ALA A 11 -5.80 -10.84 -6.41
N PHE A 12 -4.73 -11.28 -5.76
CA PHE A 12 -4.09 -10.53 -4.69
C PHE A 12 -3.58 -9.16 -5.16
N ARG A 13 -2.96 -9.11 -6.35
CA ARG A 13 -2.52 -7.84 -6.94
C ARG A 13 -3.67 -6.88 -7.15
N ASP A 14 -4.81 -7.38 -7.63
CA ASP A 14 -5.97 -6.55 -7.91
C ASP A 14 -6.63 -6.05 -6.61
N ASP A 15 -6.63 -6.85 -5.54
CA ASP A 15 -7.03 -6.42 -4.18
C ASP A 15 -6.14 -5.30 -3.63
N VAL A 16 -4.82 -5.42 -3.80
CA VAL A 16 -3.86 -4.38 -3.39
C VAL A 16 -4.08 -3.10 -4.21
N ARG A 17 -4.32 -3.20 -5.52
CA ARG A 17 -4.60 -2.04 -6.37
C ARG A 17 -5.88 -1.33 -5.95
N ALA A 18 -6.95 -2.06 -5.71
CA ALA A 18 -8.22 -1.50 -5.24
C ALA A 18 -8.04 -0.80 -3.89
N PHE A 19 -7.30 -1.42 -2.96
CA PHE A 19 -6.99 -0.80 -1.66
C PHE A 19 -6.20 0.51 -1.80
N LEU A 20 -5.14 0.50 -2.62
CA LEU A 20 -4.34 1.70 -2.85
C LEU A 20 -5.20 2.79 -3.49
N ASP A 21 -6.10 2.43 -4.41
CA ASP A 21 -6.96 3.42 -5.07
C ASP A 21 -7.94 4.07 -4.09
N GLU A 22 -8.57 3.26 -3.24
CA GLU A 22 -9.51 3.69 -2.22
C GLU A 22 -8.86 4.51 -1.10
N LYS A 23 -7.68 4.07 -0.62
CA LYS A 23 -7.09 4.59 0.62
C LYS A 23 -6.01 5.65 0.42
N LEU A 24 -5.33 5.71 -0.74
CA LEU A 24 -4.44 6.82 -1.03
C LEU A 24 -5.26 8.06 -1.35
N THR A 25 -5.54 8.85 -0.31
CA THR A 25 -6.23 10.13 -0.43
C THR A 25 -5.47 11.09 -1.36
N PRO A 26 -6.14 12.11 -1.93
CA PRO A 26 -5.47 13.10 -2.78
C PRO A 26 -4.23 13.73 -2.10
N ASP A 27 -4.31 13.98 -0.79
CA ASP A 27 -3.20 14.57 -0.03
C ASP A 27 -2.03 13.59 0.14
N LEU A 28 -2.29 12.32 0.44
CA LEU A 28 -1.24 11.30 0.50
C LEU A 28 -0.57 11.08 -0.87
N ARG A 29 -1.36 11.08 -1.95
CA ARG A 29 -0.83 11.00 -3.33
C ARG A 29 0.07 12.20 -3.63
N ARG A 30 -0.38 13.40 -3.28
CA ARG A 30 0.39 14.63 -3.47
C ARG A 30 1.67 14.62 -2.63
N ALA A 31 1.60 14.19 -1.37
CA ALA A 31 2.77 14.07 -0.51
C ALA A 31 3.80 13.13 -1.14
N GLY A 32 3.37 11.94 -1.59
CA GLY A 32 4.24 10.97 -2.29
C GLY A 32 4.84 11.51 -3.58
N GLN A 33 4.09 12.26 -4.38
CA GLN A 33 4.58 12.89 -5.61
C GLN A 33 5.63 13.97 -5.39
N LEU A 34 5.58 14.67 -4.25
CA LEU A 34 6.48 15.76 -3.90
C LEU A 34 7.70 15.30 -3.09
N MET A 35 7.78 14.02 -2.73
CA MET A 35 8.91 13.47 -1.98
C MET A 35 10.20 13.54 -2.80
N THR A 36 11.25 14.08 -2.17
CA THR A 36 12.62 14.09 -2.71
C THR A 36 13.52 13.04 -2.02
N SER A 37 12.95 12.30 -1.07
CA SER A 37 13.60 11.28 -0.26
C SER A 37 12.75 10.01 -0.26
N VAL A 38 13.30 8.91 0.26
CA VAL A 38 12.57 7.66 0.50
C VAL A 38 11.60 7.76 1.69
N TYR A 39 11.75 8.78 2.54
CA TYR A 39 10.87 9.04 3.70
C TYR A 39 9.94 10.21 3.39
N ALA A 40 8.64 9.99 3.57
CA ALA A 40 7.66 11.07 3.44
C ALA A 40 7.76 12.02 4.64
N ASP A 41 7.07 13.16 4.54
CA ASP A 41 6.79 13.98 5.70
C ASP A 41 6.18 13.13 6.83
N HIS A 42 6.46 13.49 8.09
CA HIS A 42 6.04 12.71 9.25
C HIS A 42 4.53 12.50 9.28
N ASP A 43 3.75 13.56 9.02
CA ASP A 43 2.29 13.49 9.14
C ASP A 43 1.69 12.58 8.06
N ALA A 44 2.18 12.70 6.83
CA ALA A 44 1.79 11.82 5.73
C ALA A 44 2.19 10.35 6.00
N SER A 45 3.37 10.13 6.59
CA SER A 45 3.84 8.79 6.97
C SER A 45 2.94 8.18 8.05
N MET A 46 2.61 8.95 9.09
CA MET A 46 1.79 8.47 10.20
C MET A 46 0.36 8.18 9.76
N GLU A 47 -0.22 9.01 8.91
CA GLU A 47 -1.55 8.77 8.34
C GLU A 47 -1.56 7.49 7.49
N TRP A 48 -0.52 7.27 6.68
CA TRP A 48 -0.41 6.04 5.91
C TRP A 48 -0.26 4.80 6.80
N GLN A 49 0.54 4.86 7.86
CA GLN A 49 0.68 3.76 8.83
C GLN A 49 -0.65 3.44 9.53
N ARG A 50 -1.44 4.47 9.88
CA ARG A 50 -2.77 4.31 10.49
C ARG A 50 -3.72 3.55 9.56
N ILE A 51 -3.76 3.92 8.27
CA ILE A 51 -4.56 3.27 7.23
C ILE A 51 -4.15 1.80 7.06
N LEU A 52 -2.85 1.51 7.00
CA LEU A 52 -2.36 0.12 6.91
C LEU A 52 -2.73 -0.69 8.15
N HIS A 53 -2.63 -0.09 9.33
CA HIS A 53 -2.98 -0.74 10.58
C HIS A 53 -4.46 -1.17 10.65
N GLU A 54 -5.38 -0.38 10.08
CA GLU A 54 -6.81 -0.75 9.99
C GLU A 54 -7.04 -2.11 9.27
N ARG A 55 -6.16 -2.47 8.34
CA ARG A 55 -6.21 -3.75 7.60
C ARG A 55 -5.26 -4.82 8.17
N GLY A 56 -4.57 -4.52 9.28
CA GLY A 56 -3.53 -5.39 9.84
C GLY A 56 -2.24 -5.44 9.01
N TRP A 57 -2.04 -4.49 8.09
CA TRP A 57 -0.93 -4.47 7.13
C TRP A 57 0.31 -3.72 7.62
N ALA A 58 0.28 -3.20 8.85
CA ALA A 58 1.42 -2.53 9.48
C ALA A 58 2.42 -3.51 10.15
N ALA A 59 2.18 -4.82 10.09
CA ALA A 59 3.00 -5.85 10.74
C ALA A 59 3.91 -6.59 9.74
N PRO A 60 5.09 -7.08 10.17
CA PRO A 60 6.02 -7.83 9.33
C PRO A 60 5.45 -9.14 8.77
N ALA A 61 4.37 -9.67 9.35
CA ALA A 61 3.58 -10.74 8.77
C ALA A 61 2.26 -10.14 8.26
N TRP A 62 2.25 -9.71 6.99
CA TRP A 62 0.99 -9.46 6.27
C TRP A 62 0.10 -10.70 6.36
N PRO A 63 -1.23 -10.51 6.47
CA PRO A 63 -2.14 -11.64 6.59
C PRO A 63 -1.97 -12.58 5.38
N VAL A 64 -1.50 -13.79 5.66
CA VAL A 64 -1.78 -14.95 4.82
C VAL A 64 -3.27 -15.23 5.02
N ALA A 65 -4.04 -15.10 3.94
CA ALA A 65 -5.44 -15.52 3.90
C ALA A 65 -5.61 -16.97 4.38
#